data_AF-A0A3A2ZBC6-F1
#
_entry.id   AF-A0A3A2ZBC6-F1
#
_cell.length_a   1.000
_cell.length_b   1.000
_cell.length_c   1.000
_cell.angle_alpha   90.00
_cell.angle_beta   90.00
_cell.angle_gamma   90.00
#
_symmetry.space_group_name_H-M   'P 1'
#
loop_
_entity.id
_entity.type
_entity.pdbx_description
1 polymer ?
#
loop_
_entity_poly.entity_id
_entity_poly.type
_entity_poly.pdbx_seq_one_letter_code
_entity_poly.pdbx_strand_id
1 'polypeptide(L)'
;MKTATMNSANAANFSFNGLRPTSRFGRLTYPINRAHWIKFLILLNRFDGVRSNFLAEYGAHPPIFPVYSSSSPTEIKDVAKWMYLQNADFFRISMTQDGSVMFHLRGAHYFIIDQKNLDQGLVSLGTFGTNGEITHETCMRPYNLVHLLPSLELAHPVSELAERRHHGPEAWNTPVDMNAPILDILDTAMKEGLTAYDRTRFAGDVEYYAPEYLAMEAEGRTAEYDPDVLLRVHRP
;
A
#
# COMPACT_ATOMS: atom_id res chain seq x y z
N MET A 1 -37.16 6.62 44.83
CA MET A 1 -36.58 5.94 43.65
C MET A 1 -36.64 6.92 42.48
N LYS A 2 -35.50 7.55 42.15
CA LYS A 2 -35.37 8.47 41.01
C LYS A 2 -34.60 7.74 39.91
N THR A 3 -35.22 7.66 38.74
CA THR A 3 -34.65 7.18 37.49
C THR A 3 -33.46 8.03 37.08
N ALA A 4 -32.29 7.40 36.90
CA ALA A 4 -31.11 8.04 36.35
C ALA A 4 -31.11 7.87 34.83
N THR A 5 -31.40 8.97 34.13
CA THR A 5 -31.24 9.10 32.68
C THR A 5 -29.74 9.24 32.40
N MET A 6 -29.13 8.24 31.75
CA MET A 6 -27.74 8.32 31.31
C MET A 6 -27.70 9.14 30.01
N ASN A 7 -27.15 10.35 30.11
CA ASN A 7 -26.89 11.24 28.98
C ASN A 7 -25.89 10.61 28.02
N SER A 8 -26.33 10.38 26.78
CA SER A 8 -25.48 10.11 25.62
C SER A 8 -24.74 11.39 25.21
N ALA A 9 -23.57 11.63 25.80
CA ALA A 9 -22.67 12.69 25.36
C ALA A 9 -21.22 12.25 25.62
N ASN A 10 -20.70 11.41 24.72
CA ASN A 10 -19.27 11.23 24.47
C ASN A 10 -19.08 10.56 23.11
N ALA A 11 -19.69 11.16 22.07
CA ALA A 11 -19.18 11.03 20.72
C ALA A 11 -18.01 12.01 20.61
N ALA A 12 -16.84 11.59 21.10
CA ALA A 12 -15.61 12.31 20.81
C ALA A 12 -15.40 12.24 19.29
N ASN A 13 -15.58 13.39 18.64
CA ASN A 13 -15.22 13.63 17.26
C ASN A 13 -13.72 13.33 17.08
N PHE A 14 -13.37 12.09 16.74
CA PHE A 14 -12.03 11.71 16.30
C PHE A 14 -11.85 12.18 14.85
N SER A 15 -11.60 13.47 14.65
CA SER A 15 -11.03 13.93 13.39
C SER A 15 -9.56 13.54 13.36
N PHE A 16 -9.24 12.41 12.73
CA PHE A 16 -7.87 12.02 12.41
C PHE A 16 -7.31 12.99 11.35
N ASN A 17 -6.71 14.08 11.82
CA ASN A 17 -5.97 15.04 10.99
C ASN A 17 -4.66 14.47 10.40
N GLY A 18 -4.35 13.19 10.62
CA GLY A 18 -3.18 12.51 10.05
C GLY A 18 -3.33 12.08 8.58
N LEU A 19 -4.54 12.22 8.01
CA LEU A 19 -4.81 12.04 6.59
C LEU A 19 -5.41 13.31 5.99
N ARG A 20 -4.86 14.49 6.32
CA ARG A 20 -4.79 15.46 5.23
C ARG A 20 -3.74 14.89 4.29
N PRO A 21 -4.06 14.54 3.03
CA PRO A 21 -3.06 14.68 1.99
C PRO A 21 -2.72 16.17 2.01
N THR A 22 -1.79 16.59 2.88
CA THR A 22 -1.07 17.83 2.63
C THR A 22 -0.56 17.63 1.23
N SER A 23 -0.96 18.50 0.33
CA SER A 23 -0.66 18.56 -1.11
C SER A 23 0.84 18.47 -1.40
N ARG A 24 1.44 17.33 -1.05
CA ARG A 24 2.85 16.99 -1.04
C ARG A 24 3.07 15.68 -1.79
N PHE A 25 2.18 15.35 -2.73
CA PHE A 25 2.67 14.86 -4.02
C PHE A 25 3.46 16.01 -4.65
N GLY A 26 4.65 16.30 -4.11
CA GLY A 26 5.57 17.25 -4.73
C GLY A 26 5.74 16.82 -6.18
N ARG A 27 5.83 17.79 -7.10
CA ARG A 27 6.12 17.53 -8.51
C ARG A 27 7.19 16.44 -8.59
N LEU A 28 6.78 15.26 -9.04
CA LEU A 28 7.67 14.11 -9.04
C LEU A 28 8.81 14.40 -10.00
N THR A 29 10.03 14.43 -9.47
CA THR A 29 11.25 14.71 -10.23
C THR A 29 11.57 13.63 -11.26
N TYR A 30 10.87 12.49 -11.19
CA TYR A 30 11.05 11.31 -12.04
C TYR A 30 9.70 10.86 -12.63
N PRO A 31 9.37 11.24 -13.88
CA PRO A 31 8.14 10.83 -14.56
C PRO A 31 7.94 9.30 -14.59
N ILE A 32 9.03 8.53 -14.68
CA ILE A 32 9.00 7.07 -14.66
C ILE A 32 8.46 6.51 -13.35
N ASN A 33 8.95 7.00 -12.20
CA ASN A 33 8.47 6.59 -10.87
C ASN A 33 6.99 6.94 -10.70
N ARG A 34 6.57 8.09 -11.23
CA ARG A 34 5.16 8.48 -11.21
C ARG A 34 4.31 7.51 -12.04
N ALA A 35 4.75 7.15 -13.25
CA ALA A 35 4.06 6.18 -14.08
C ALA A 35 3.95 4.81 -13.40
N HIS A 36 5.04 4.32 -12.79
CA HIS A 36 5.05 3.07 -12.02
C HIS A 36 4.12 3.15 -10.81
N TRP A 37 4.09 4.28 -10.11
CA TRP A 37 3.19 4.48 -8.97
C TRP A 37 1.72 4.42 -9.39
N ILE A 38 1.35 5.07 -10.49
CA ILE A 38 -0.01 4.99 -11.02
C ILE A 38 -0.38 3.54 -11.36
N LYS A 39 0.50 2.80 -12.06
CA LYS A 39 0.29 1.37 -12.34
C LYS A 39 0.10 0.59 -11.05
N PHE A 40 0.96 0.82 -10.06
CA PHE A 40 0.88 0.15 -8.77
C PHE A 40 -0.48 0.37 -8.11
N LEU A 41 -0.97 1.62 -8.07
CA LEU A 41 -2.28 1.94 -7.51
C LEU A 41 -3.42 1.24 -8.24
N ILE A 42 -3.34 1.08 -9.57
CA ILE A 42 -4.32 0.32 -10.33
C ILE A 42 -4.26 -1.16 -9.96
N LEU A 43 -3.05 -1.71 -9.81
CA LEU A 43 -2.82 -3.12 -9.46
C LEU A 43 -3.24 -3.46 -8.02
N LEU A 44 -3.50 -2.48 -7.14
CA LEU A 44 -4.11 -2.72 -5.80
C LEU A 44 -5.59 -3.11 -5.87
N ASN A 45 -6.24 -2.93 -7.03
CA ASN A 45 -7.61 -3.34 -7.23
C ASN A 45 -7.69 -4.84 -7.51
N ARG A 46 -8.87 -5.40 -7.28
CA ARG A 46 -9.15 -6.81 -7.59
C ARG A 46 -9.44 -6.98 -9.07
N PHE A 47 -8.83 -8.01 -9.64
CA PHE A 47 -9.04 -8.44 -11.01
C PHE A 47 -9.64 -9.84 -11.08
N ASP A 48 -10.25 -10.33 -9.98
CA ASP A 48 -10.89 -11.64 -9.86
C ASP A 48 -12.42 -11.59 -9.99
N GLY A 49 -12.96 -10.46 -10.44
CA GLY A 49 -14.38 -10.23 -10.79
C GLY A 49 -15.18 -9.62 -9.68
N VAL A 50 -14.58 -9.51 -8.50
CA VAL A 50 -15.07 -8.63 -7.45
C VAL A 50 -14.52 -7.24 -7.71
N ARG A 51 -15.40 -6.24 -7.81
CA ARG A 51 -15.01 -4.85 -8.02
C ARG A 51 -14.73 -4.15 -6.70
N SER A 52 -13.49 -4.21 -6.25
CA SER A 52 -13.06 -3.58 -5.00
C SER A 52 -11.55 -3.34 -4.98
N ASN A 53 -11.11 -2.61 -3.95
CA ASN A 53 -9.72 -2.28 -3.71
C ASN A 53 -9.29 -2.81 -2.35
N PHE A 54 -8.07 -3.34 -2.25
CA PHE A 54 -7.51 -3.83 -0.97
C PHE A 54 -7.60 -2.78 0.16
N LEU A 55 -7.28 -1.51 -0.14
CA LEU A 55 -7.35 -0.41 0.82
C LEU A 55 -8.78 -0.11 1.29
N ALA A 56 -9.77 -0.38 0.45
CA ALA A 56 -11.17 -0.19 0.77
C ALA A 56 -11.68 -1.31 1.69
N GLU A 57 -11.30 -2.56 1.42
CA GLU A 57 -11.73 -3.73 2.17
C GLU A 57 -11.12 -3.78 3.57
N TYR A 58 -9.83 -3.47 3.70
CA TYR A 58 -9.13 -3.59 4.97
C TYR A 58 -9.59 -2.57 6.04
N GLY A 59 -10.32 -1.51 5.66
CA GLY A 59 -11.05 -0.61 6.57
C GLY A 59 -10.20 0.32 7.45
N ALA A 60 -8.96 -0.05 7.77
CA ALA A 60 -7.97 0.77 8.46
C ALA A 60 -6.76 0.91 7.55
N HIS A 61 -6.56 2.06 6.90
CA HIS A 61 -5.41 2.27 6.02
C HIS A 61 -4.12 1.95 6.79
N PRO A 62 -3.47 0.80 6.53
CA PRO A 62 -2.13 0.63 7.01
C PRO A 62 -1.34 1.66 6.20
N PRO A 63 -0.40 2.37 6.82
CA PRO A 63 0.22 3.46 6.11
C PRO A 63 1.05 2.84 4.97
N ILE A 64 0.62 3.07 3.74
CA ILE A 64 1.34 2.70 2.52
C ILE A 64 2.33 3.83 2.28
N PHE A 65 3.61 3.51 2.25
CA PHE A 65 4.64 4.51 1.96
C PHE A 65 5.08 4.41 0.51
N PRO A 66 4.73 5.41 -0.30
CA PRO A 66 5.47 5.65 -1.50
C PRO A 66 6.84 6.22 -1.17
N VAL A 67 7.89 5.45 -1.39
CA VAL A 67 9.25 5.98 -1.37
C VAL A 67 9.64 6.35 -2.80
N TYR A 68 9.27 7.55 -3.24
CA TYR A 68 9.69 8.01 -4.59
C TYR A 68 9.92 9.51 -4.69
N SER A 69 9.83 10.25 -3.58
CA SER A 69 10.28 11.66 -3.58
C SER A 69 11.80 11.72 -3.45
N SER A 70 12.40 12.84 -3.87
CA SER A 70 13.83 13.11 -3.64
C SER A 70 14.22 13.13 -2.15
N SER A 71 13.26 13.22 -1.25
CA SER A 71 13.43 13.15 0.19
C SER A 71 13.05 11.79 0.79
N SER A 72 12.62 10.83 -0.02
CA SER A 72 12.15 9.52 0.43
C SER A 72 13.31 8.55 0.69
N PRO A 73 13.18 7.62 1.65
CA PRO A 73 14.23 6.69 2.05
C PRO A 73 14.38 5.57 1.01
N THR A 74 15.42 5.59 0.19
CA THR A 74 15.61 4.63 -0.93
C THR A 74 15.58 3.15 -0.53
N GLU A 75 15.82 2.84 0.73
CA GLU A 75 15.80 1.49 1.28
C GLU A 75 14.82 1.37 2.45
N ILE A 76 14.19 0.21 2.53
CA ILE A 76 13.18 -0.14 3.54
C ILE A 76 13.67 0.06 4.99
N LYS A 77 14.97 -0.13 5.26
CA LYS A 77 15.57 0.03 6.59
C LYS A 77 15.56 1.46 7.12
N ASP A 78 15.44 2.45 6.22
CA ASP A 78 15.49 3.87 6.57
C ASP A 78 14.09 4.48 6.75
N VAL A 79 13.03 3.71 6.48
CA VAL A 79 11.63 4.14 6.50
C VAL A 79 11.19 4.63 7.86
N ALA A 80 11.43 3.88 8.94
CA ALA A 80 11.02 4.29 10.29
C ALA A 80 11.67 5.63 10.69
N LYS A 81 12.96 5.81 10.39
CA LYS A 81 13.70 7.05 10.67
C LYS A 81 13.14 8.20 9.84
N TRP A 82 12.94 8.00 8.55
CA TRP A 82 12.36 9.02 7.67
C TRP A 82 10.97 9.45 8.14
N MET A 83 10.14 8.48 8.52
CA MET A 83 8.78 8.74 8.95
C MET A 83 8.68 9.49 10.27
N TYR A 84 9.36 8.99 11.30
CA TYR A 84 9.06 9.41 12.67
C TYR A 84 10.17 10.26 13.26
N LEU A 85 11.43 9.98 12.91
CA LEU A 85 12.57 10.74 13.41
C LEU A 85 12.73 12.06 12.66
N GLN A 86 12.74 12.06 11.33
CA GLN A 86 12.90 13.31 10.56
C GLN A 86 11.72 14.26 10.73
N ASN A 87 10.51 13.73 10.95
CA ASN A 87 9.32 14.54 11.22
C ASN A 87 9.12 14.87 12.70
N ALA A 88 10.04 14.43 13.58
CA ALA A 88 9.95 14.61 15.04
C ALA A 88 8.57 14.21 15.62
N ASP A 89 8.05 13.06 15.19
CA ASP A 89 6.79 12.52 15.71
C ASP A 89 7.02 11.86 17.07
N PHE A 90 7.04 12.69 18.12
CA PHE A 90 7.25 12.27 19.51
C PHE A 90 6.13 11.36 20.06
N PHE A 91 5.02 11.13 19.34
CA PHE A 91 4.08 10.06 19.70
C PHE A 91 4.60 8.68 19.32
N ARG A 92 5.53 8.62 18.36
CA ARG A 92 6.07 7.39 17.77
C ARG A 92 7.53 7.18 18.10
N ILE A 93 8.21 8.15 18.71
CA ILE A 93 9.59 8.03 19.18
C ILE A 93 9.75 8.52 20.62
N SER A 94 10.66 7.87 21.34
CA SER A 94 11.25 8.39 22.57
C SER A 94 12.77 8.35 22.46
N MET A 95 13.46 9.04 23.35
CA MET A 95 14.92 9.00 23.44
C MET A 95 15.34 8.51 24.82
N THR A 96 16.28 7.58 24.88
CA THR A 96 16.91 7.14 26.12
C THR A 96 17.83 8.23 26.68
N GLN A 97 18.24 8.08 27.93
CA GLN A 97 19.13 9.03 28.59
C GLN A 97 20.51 9.17 27.91
N ASP A 98 20.96 8.13 27.22
CA ASP A 98 22.22 8.12 26.46
C ASP A 98 22.08 8.65 25.01
N GLY A 99 20.90 9.12 24.62
CA GLY A 99 20.64 9.71 23.31
C GLY A 99 20.21 8.70 22.23
N SER A 100 19.98 7.43 22.58
CA SER A 100 19.47 6.43 21.63
C SER A 100 17.99 6.65 21.35
N VAL A 101 17.61 6.63 20.07
CA VAL A 101 16.20 6.75 19.66
C VAL A 101 15.52 5.39 19.75
N MET A 102 14.35 5.35 20.40
CA MET A 102 13.46 4.21 20.44
C MET A 102 12.17 4.49 19.69
N PHE A 103 11.75 3.56 18.84
CA PHE A 103 10.55 3.64 18.02
C PHE A 103 9.40 2.84 18.65
N HIS A 104 8.23 3.46 18.76
CA HIS A 104 6.99 2.88 19.29
C HIS A 104 6.09 2.36 18.16
N LEU A 105 6.58 1.34 17.44
CA LEU A 105 5.95 0.79 16.22
C LEU A 105 5.37 -0.62 16.42
N ARG A 106 5.35 -1.10 17.66
CA ARG A 106 5.08 -2.49 18.01
C ARG A 106 3.65 -2.90 17.61
N GLY A 107 3.53 -4.06 16.97
CA GLY A 107 2.24 -4.66 16.59
C GLY A 107 1.58 -4.06 15.34
N ALA A 108 2.21 -3.08 14.68
CA ALA A 108 1.68 -2.51 13.45
C ALA A 108 2.27 -3.21 12.21
N HIS A 109 1.41 -3.45 11.22
CA HIS A 109 1.76 -3.87 9.88
C HIS A 109 2.06 -2.66 9.02
N TYR A 110 3.19 -2.68 8.31
CA TYR A 110 3.58 -1.60 7.40
C TYR A 110 3.69 -2.14 5.98
N PHE A 111 2.97 -1.52 5.06
CA PHE A 111 3.12 -1.78 3.63
C PHE A 111 4.07 -0.73 3.05
N ILE A 112 5.17 -1.19 2.49
CA ILE A 112 6.29 -0.35 2.13
C ILE A 112 6.66 -0.61 0.68
N ILE A 113 6.80 0.48 -0.08
CA ILE A 113 7.12 0.45 -1.49
C ILE A 113 8.35 1.33 -1.64
N ASP A 114 9.53 0.71 -1.48
CA ASP A 114 10.81 1.34 -1.79
C ASP A 114 11.02 1.46 -3.31
N GLN A 115 12.11 2.09 -3.75
CA GLN A 115 12.37 2.24 -5.18
C GLN A 115 12.48 0.88 -5.89
N LYS A 116 13.14 -0.09 -5.26
CA LYS A 116 13.31 -1.43 -5.81
C LYS A 116 11.96 -2.12 -6.01
N ASN A 117 11.10 -2.07 -4.99
CA ASN A 117 9.75 -2.62 -5.04
C ASN A 117 8.88 -1.90 -6.06
N LEU A 118 9.02 -0.58 -6.19
CA LEU A 118 8.32 0.20 -7.21
C LEU A 118 8.72 -0.25 -8.62
N ASP A 119 10.01 -0.46 -8.88
CA ASP A 119 10.52 -0.92 -10.17
C ASP A 119 10.09 -2.36 -10.49
N GLN A 120 9.96 -3.20 -9.45
CA GLN A 120 9.63 -4.62 -9.55
C GLN A 120 8.13 -4.92 -9.45
N GLY A 121 7.28 -3.91 -9.21
CA GLY A 121 5.84 -4.08 -9.02
C GLY A 121 5.50 -4.94 -7.79
N LEU A 122 6.26 -4.77 -6.70
CA LEU A 122 6.09 -5.48 -5.44
C LEU A 122 5.76 -4.53 -4.30
N VAL A 123 5.25 -5.08 -3.21
CA VAL A 123 5.05 -4.42 -1.93
C VAL A 123 5.63 -5.27 -0.82
N SER A 124 6.42 -4.65 0.06
CA SER A 124 6.89 -5.28 1.28
C SER A 124 5.88 -5.08 2.39
N LEU A 125 5.49 -6.17 3.05
CA LEU A 125 4.80 -6.15 4.32
C LEU A 125 5.83 -6.41 5.42
N GLY A 126 6.05 -5.40 6.27
CA GLY A 126 7.10 -5.43 7.30
C GLY A 126 6.61 -5.11 8.71
N THR A 127 7.41 -5.50 9.69
CA THR A 127 7.30 -5.07 11.09
C THR A 127 8.61 -4.50 11.59
N PHE A 128 8.56 -3.39 12.31
CA PHE A 128 9.74 -2.73 12.86
C PHE A 128 9.98 -3.11 14.33
N GLY A 129 11.25 -3.26 14.67
CA GLY A 129 11.75 -3.33 16.03
C GLY A 129 11.79 -1.95 16.69
N THR A 130 12.11 -1.93 17.98
CA THR A 130 12.22 -0.68 18.76
C THR A 130 13.42 0.18 18.35
N ASN A 131 14.39 -0.37 17.65
CA ASN A 131 15.50 0.36 17.05
C ASN A 131 15.15 0.97 15.67
N GLY A 132 13.92 0.74 15.18
CA GLY A 132 13.47 1.20 13.87
C GLY A 132 13.94 0.32 12.71
N GLU A 133 14.61 -0.81 12.97
CA GLU A 133 14.98 -1.79 11.94
C GLU A 133 13.84 -2.77 11.68
N ILE A 134 13.85 -3.37 10.51
CA ILE A 134 12.87 -4.40 10.15
C ILE A 134 13.23 -5.71 10.83
N THR A 135 12.23 -6.33 11.44
CA THR A 135 12.38 -7.62 12.13
C THR A 135 11.88 -8.78 11.27
N HIS A 136 10.78 -8.57 10.55
CA HIS A 136 10.20 -9.56 9.64
C HIS A 136 9.64 -8.83 8.42
N GLU A 137 9.82 -9.45 7.26
CA GLU A 137 9.40 -8.93 5.96
C GLU A 137 8.93 -10.07 5.07
N THR A 138 7.92 -9.77 4.25
CA THR A 138 7.55 -10.59 3.09
C THR A 138 7.14 -9.66 1.95
N CYS A 139 7.41 -10.07 0.71
CA CYS A 139 7.09 -9.28 -0.49
C CYS A 139 6.04 -9.99 -1.33
N MET A 140 5.17 -9.21 -1.95
CA MET A 140 4.11 -9.72 -2.81
C MET A 140 3.71 -8.72 -3.88
N ARG A 141 2.96 -9.19 -4.88
CA ARG A 141 2.34 -8.30 -5.88
C ARG A 141 1.10 -7.61 -5.31
N PRO A 142 0.78 -6.38 -5.76
CA PRO A 142 -0.35 -5.60 -5.25
C PRO A 142 -1.69 -6.32 -5.28
N TYR A 143 -2.00 -7.01 -6.38
CA TYR A 143 -3.26 -7.73 -6.56
C TYR A 143 -3.38 -9.01 -5.71
N ASN A 144 -2.27 -9.50 -5.14
CA ASN A 144 -2.28 -10.64 -4.22
C ASN A 144 -2.50 -10.23 -2.75
N LEU A 145 -2.51 -8.93 -2.44
CA LEU A 145 -2.70 -8.42 -1.08
C LEU A 145 -4.05 -8.84 -0.47
N VAL A 146 -5.08 -9.02 -1.31
CA VAL A 146 -6.40 -9.47 -0.89
C VAL A 146 -6.35 -10.81 -0.13
N HIS A 147 -5.41 -11.69 -0.47
CA HIS A 147 -5.26 -12.99 0.19
C HIS A 147 -4.75 -12.86 1.63
N LEU A 148 -4.14 -11.73 1.99
CA LEU A 148 -3.72 -11.45 3.36
C LEU A 148 -4.84 -10.93 4.26
N LEU A 149 -5.94 -10.41 3.70
CA LEU A 149 -6.99 -9.74 4.48
C LEU A 149 -7.48 -10.59 5.67
N PRO A 150 -7.84 -11.88 5.51
CA PRO A 150 -8.32 -12.69 6.64
C PRO A 150 -7.25 -12.82 7.73
N SER A 151 -5.98 -12.94 7.35
CA SER A 151 -4.91 -13.11 8.32
C SER A 151 -4.57 -11.81 9.06
N LEU A 152 -4.64 -10.68 8.36
CA LEU A 152 -4.41 -9.36 8.94
C LEU A 152 -5.56 -8.98 9.89
N GLU A 153 -6.81 -9.30 9.55
CA GLU A 153 -7.98 -9.10 10.42
C GLU A 153 -7.90 -9.93 11.72
N LEU A 154 -7.27 -11.10 11.65
CA LEU A 154 -6.98 -11.95 12.81
C LEU A 154 -5.67 -11.58 13.53
N ALA A 155 -5.04 -10.47 13.13
CA ALA A 155 -3.80 -9.95 13.72
C ALA A 155 -2.63 -10.95 13.71
N HIS A 156 -2.54 -11.81 12.69
CA HIS A 156 -1.40 -12.70 12.52
C HIS A 156 -0.10 -11.89 12.33
N PRO A 157 0.99 -12.23 13.05
CA PRO A 157 2.26 -11.54 12.91
C PRO A 157 2.87 -11.76 11.52
N VAL A 158 3.62 -10.78 11.03
CA VAL A 158 4.27 -10.84 9.69
C VAL A 158 5.18 -12.07 9.55
N SER A 159 5.82 -12.51 10.64
CA SER A 159 6.60 -13.75 10.66
C SER A 159 5.78 -14.97 10.24
N GLU A 160 4.56 -15.11 10.77
CA GLU A 160 3.66 -16.22 10.43
C GLU A 160 3.13 -16.08 9.00
N LEU A 161 2.82 -14.86 8.56
CA LEU A 161 2.38 -14.59 7.19
C LEU A 161 3.43 -15.01 6.16
N ALA A 162 4.70 -14.74 6.45
CA ALA A 162 5.84 -15.11 5.62
C ALA A 162 6.05 -16.63 5.61
N GLU A 163 6.10 -17.27 6.78
CA GLU A 163 6.34 -18.71 6.92
C GLU A 163 5.24 -19.56 6.25
N ARG A 164 3.97 -19.20 6.47
CA ARG A 164 2.83 -19.95 5.94
C ARG A 164 2.42 -19.53 4.54
N ARG A 165 3.06 -18.50 3.97
CA ARG A 165 2.82 -18.02 2.60
C ARG A 165 1.35 -17.66 2.37
N HIS A 166 0.77 -16.89 3.29
CA HIS A 166 -0.63 -16.45 3.17
C HIS A 166 -0.90 -15.59 1.92
N HIS A 167 0.15 -15.02 1.33
CA HIS A 167 0.12 -14.26 0.08
C HIS A 167 0.19 -15.14 -1.19
N GLY A 168 0.10 -16.47 -1.03
CA GLY A 168 0.18 -17.46 -2.10
C GLY A 168 1.60 -17.96 -2.38
N PRO A 169 1.76 -18.87 -3.37
CA PRO A 169 3.05 -19.36 -3.81
C PRO A 169 4.03 -18.25 -4.22
N GLU A 170 5.32 -18.50 -4.03
CA GLU A 170 6.40 -17.56 -4.41
C GLU A 170 6.38 -17.24 -5.91
N ALA A 171 5.99 -18.21 -6.74
CA ALA A 171 5.83 -18.03 -8.19
C ALA A 171 4.82 -16.91 -8.55
N TRP A 172 3.79 -16.68 -7.73
CA TRP A 172 2.79 -15.63 -7.94
C TRP A 172 3.31 -14.23 -7.58
N ASN A 173 4.46 -14.16 -6.91
CA ASN A 173 5.02 -12.94 -6.35
C ASN A 173 6.41 -12.62 -6.93
N THR A 174 6.69 -13.16 -8.12
CA THR A 174 7.91 -12.83 -8.87
C THR A 174 7.87 -11.39 -9.38
N PRO A 175 9.01 -10.69 -9.48
CA PRO A 175 9.06 -9.33 -10.04
C PRO A 175 8.41 -9.21 -11.41
N VAL A 176 7.75 -8.07 -11.67
CA VAL A 176 7.20 -7.71 -12.97
C VAL A 176 7.92 -6.49 -13.52
N ASP A 177 7.97 -6.37 -14.85
CA ASP A 177 8.46 -5.16 -15.50
C ASP A 177 7.38 -4.08 -15.47
N MET A 178 7.52 -3.08 -14.60
CA MET A 178 6.58 -1.97 -14.48
C MET A 178 6.59 -1.02 -15.70
N ASN A 179 7.54 -1.19 -16.63
CA ASN A 179 7.51 -0.49 -17.91
C ASN A 179 6.58 -1.15 -18.92
N ALA A 180 6.26 -2.44 -18.77
CA ALA A 180 5.34 -3.14 -19.65
C ALA A 180 3.91 -2.56 -19.55
N PRO A 181 3.12 -2.58 -20.64
CA PRO A 181 1.71 -2.20 -20.61
C PRO A 181 0.95 -2.91 -19.48
N ILE A 182 0.02 -2.23 -18.81
CA ILE A 182 -0.65 -2.80 -17.63
C ILE A 182 -1.38 -4.11 -17.95
N LEU A 183 -1.94 -4.23 -19.15
CA LEU A 183 -2.61 -5.45 -19.59
C LEU A 183 -1.64 -6.62 -19.80
N ASP A 184 -0.38 -6.36 -20.15
CA ASP A 184 0.66 -7.41 -20.28
C ASP A 184 1.10 -7.90 -18.89
N ILE A 185 1.14 -7.00 -17.91
CA ILE A 185 1.37 -7.35 -16.50
C ILE A 185 0.23 -8.24 -15.99
N LEU A 186 -1.03 -7.88 -16.26
CA LEU A 186 -2.21 -8.65 -15.84
C LEU A 186 -2.34 -9.99 -16.58
N ASP A 187 -1.93 -10.09 -17.85
CA ASP A 187 -1.87 -11.37 -18.57
C ASP A 187 -0.89 -12.36 -17.92
N THR A 188 0.12 -11.87 -17.20
CA THR A 188 1.02 -12.73 -16.40
C THR A 188 0.29 -13.30 -15.20
N ALA A 189 -0.55 -12.51 -14.52
CA ALA A 189 -1.40 -12.98 -13.42
C ALA A 189 -2.39 -14.08 -13.88
N MET A 190 -2.93 -13.96 -15.10
CA MET A 190 -3.78 -14.99 -15.70
C MET A 190 -3.04 -16.33 -15.88
N LYS A 191 -1.80 -16.30 -16.38
CA LYS A 191 -0.97 -17.50 -16.57
C LYS A 191 -0.62 -18.19 -15.26
N GLU A 192 -0.62 -17.45 -14.16
CA GLU A 192 -0.38 -17.98 -12.81
C GLU A 192 -1.63 -18.66 -12.20
N GLY A 193 -2.75 -18.68 -12.92
CA GLY A 193 -3.97 -19.38 -12.52
C GLY A 193 -4.81 -18.62 -11.51
N LEU A 194 -4.55 -17.32 -11.33
CA LEU A 194 -5.28 -16.46 -10.39
C LEU A 194 -6.73 -16.21 -10.83
N THR A 195 -7.02 -16.24 -12.14
CA THR A 195 -8.37 -16.01 -12.69
C THR A 195 -8.59 -16.80 -13.99
N ALA A 196 -9.85 -17.05 -14.34
CA ALA A 196 -10.24 -17.59 -15.65
C ALA A 196 -10.51 -16.48 -16.68
N TYR A 197 -9.99 -15.27 -16.46
CA TYR A 197 -10.31 -14.11 -17.27
C TYR A 197 -9.44 -13.96 -18.48
N ASP A 198 -9.96 -13.23 -19.46
CA ASP A 198 -9.22 -12.83 -20.64
C ASP A 198 -8.79 -11.37 -20.54
N ARG A 199 -7.88 -11.00 -21.43
CA ARG A 199 -7.36 -9.65 -21.57
C ARG A 199 -8.47 -8.60 -21.77
N THR A 200 -9.55 -8.95 -22.47
CA THR A 200 -10.68 -8.04 -22.72
C THR A 200 -11.37 -7.64 -21.43
N ARG A 201 -11.57 -8.60 -20.52
CA ARG A 201 -12.15 -8.32 -19.21
C ARG A 201 -11.22 -7.48 -18.34
N PHE A 202 -9.91 -7.76 -18.34
CA PHE A 202 -8.95 -6.90 -17.66
C PHE A 202 -8.97 -5.47 -18.19
N ALA A 203 -9.08 -5.26 -19.50
CA ALA A 203 -9.21 -3.93 -20.07
C ALA A 203 -10.46 -3.21 -19.53
N GLY A 204 -11.60 -3.91 -19.46
CA GLY A 204 -12.82 -3.37 -18.89
C GLY A 204 -12.71 -3.02 -17.39
N ASP A 205 -12.01 -3.84 -16.61
CA ASP A 205 -11.80 -3.58 -15.18
C ASP A 205 -10.79 -2.45 -14.95
N VAL A 206 -9.69 -2.37 -15.72
CA VAL A 206 -8.77 -1.23 -15.68
C VAL A 206 -9.52 0.06 -16.02
N GLU A 207 -10.34 0.07 -17.07
CA GLU A 207 -11.12 1.24 -17.45
C GLU A 207 -12.17 1.63 -16.38
N TYR A 208 -12.70 0.65 -15.64
CA TYR A 208 -13.59 0.89 -14.52
C TYR A 208 -12.88 1.57 -13.33
N TYR A 209 -11.70 1.07 -12.95
CA TYR A 209 -10.94 1.60 -11.81
C TYR A 209 -10.16 2.88 -12.14
N ALA A 210 -9.71 2.98 -13.38
CA ALA A 210 -8.83 4.02 -13.88
C ALA A 210 -9.31 4.48 -15.26
N PRO A 211 -10.42 5.22 -15.34
CA PRO A 211 -10.95 5.72 -16.60
C PRO A 211 -9.88 6.48 -17.40
N GLU A 212 -9.83 6.28 -18.71
CA GLU A 212 -8.90 6.86 -19.68
C GLU A 212 -7.43 6.42 -19.52
N TYR A 213 -7.09 5.60 -18.51
CA TYR A 213 -5.71 5.21 -18.26
C TYR A 213 -5.09 4.45 -19.44
N LEU A 214 -5.84 3.53 -20.05
CA LEU A 214 -5.34 2.71 -21.17
C LEU A 214 -4.99 3.57 -22.39
N ALA A 215 -5.79 4.59 -22.68
CA ALA A 215 -5.50 5.55 -23.75
C ALA A 215 -4.24 6.37 -23.42
N MET A 216 -4.13 6.86 -22.19
CA MET A 216 -2.95 7.60 -21.74
C MET A 216 -1.68 6.73 -21.74
N GLU A 217 -1.80 5.43 -21.44
CA GLU A 217 -0.69 4.48 -21.54
C GLU A 217 -0.22 4.29 -22.97
N ALA A 218 -1.15 4.11 -23.90
CA ALA A 218 -0.82 4.02 -25.33
C ALA A 218 -0.14 5.29 -25.87
N GLU A 219 -0.44 6.46 -25.29
CA GLU A 219 0.19 7.75 -25.62
C GLU A 219 1.51 8.02 -24.86
N GLY A 220 1.90 7.17 -23.91
CA GLY A 220 3.08 7.38 -23.06
C GLY A 220 2.93 8.50 -22.02
N ARG A 221 1.69 8.85 -21.65
CA ARG A 221 1.33 9.98 -20.78
C ARG A 221 0.86 9.56 -19.39
N THR A 222 1.08 8.31 -18.98
CA THR A 222 0.64 7.80 -17.67
C THR A 222 1.14 8.60 -16.47
N ALA A 223 2.30 9.24 -16.59
CA ALA A 223 2.83 10.15 -15.58
C ALA A 223 1.98 11.42 -15.39
N GLU A 224 0.98 11.71 -16.22
CA GLU A 224 0.04 12.82 -16.04
C GLU A 224 -1.25 12.40 -15.31
N TYR A 225 -1.52 11.09 -15.20
CA TYR A 225 -2.75 10.56 -14.61
C TYR A 225 -2.96 11.02 -13.17
N ASP A 226 -4.16 11.42 -12.78
CA ASP A 226 -4.42 11.90 -11.42
C ASP A 226 -4.52 10.72 -10.42
N PRO A 227 -3.56 10.54 -9.48
CA PRO A 227 -3.61 9.45 -8.51
C PRO A 227 -4.81 9.58 -7.56
N ASP A 228 -5.36 10.78 -7.36
CA ASP A 228 -6.50 10.98 -6.46
C ASP A 228 -7.77 10.29 -7.01
N VAL A 229 -7.84 10.02 -8.31
CA VAL A 229 -8.92 9.21 -8.90
C VAL A 229 -8.86 7.78 -8.40
N LEU A 230 -7.66 7.19 -8.30
CA LEU A 230 -7.45 5.80 -7.88
C LEU A 230 -7.61 5.61 -6.37
N LEU A 231 -7.35 6.66 -5.59
CA LEU A 231 -7.49 6.64 -4.14
C LEU A 231 -8.92 6.90 -3.66
N ARG A 232 -9.82 7.32 -4.56
CA ARG A 232 -11.25 7.37 -4.25
C ARG A 232 -11.74 5.94 -4.09
N VAL A 233 -12.04 5.56 -2.85
CA VAL A 233 -12.59 4.24 -2.53
C VAL A 233 -13.86 4.02 -3.36
N HIS A 234 -13.79 3.09 -4.31
CA HIS A 234 -14.96 2.60 -5.03
C HIS A 234 -15.72 1.70 -4.06
N ARG A 235 -16.70 2.27 -3.35
CA ARG A 235 -17.69 1.45 -2.63
C ARG A 235 -18.72 0.99 -3.67
N PRO A 236 -19.02 -0.32 -3.74
CA PRO A 236 -20.11 -0.82 -4.57
C PRO A 236 -21.46 -0.18 -4.20
#